data_AF-G4ZSB4-F1
#
_entry.id   AF-G4ZSB4-F1
#
_cell.length_a   1.000
_cell.length_b   1.000
_cell.length_c   1.000
_cell.angle_alpha   90.00
_cell.angle_beta   90.00
_cell.angle_gamma   90.00
#
_symmetry.space_group_name_H-M   'P 1'
#
loop_
_entity.id
_entity.type
_entity.pdbx_description
1 polymer ?
#
loop_
_entity_poly.entity_id
_entity_poly.type
_entity_poly.pdbx_seq_one_letter_code
_entity_poly.pdbx_strand_id
1 'polypeptide(L)'
;MHFKIVQWGRGAQGMWSQIVKCIAHLSSEYGMSGRFSEVGEDLIHAQDFALMPVSHRLESLHSPLHPLTPGRYELRGITIAENAFVYECAVNITLQENGMMSGTSRELPFTQECPLAGMWTRSGLNYLLQYEMHGNKHTYIYFGTPFRSGLQGTWQNSELRALENNLDARASQAERGILEFQLLKAVRVWSEAYHKDYPAAFRECVKLLLLASHRDELLPNHLWSSIVSYCGYDWFCSDLQKSLAPNEAKESDIEALQVP
;
A
#
# COMPACT_ATOMS: atom_id res chain seq x y z
N MET A 1 -7.92 13.20 2.15
CA MET A 1 -7.43 12.46 0.96
C MET A 1 -6.60 13.38 0.08
N HIS A 2 -5.51 12.87 -0.48
CA HIS A 2 -4.69 13.57 -1.46
C HIS A 2 -4.33 12.57 -2.54
N PHE A 3 -4.75 12.83 -3.78
CA PHE A 3 -4.37 12.02 -4.93
C PHE A 3 -3.78 12.90 -6.02
N LYS A 4 -2.85 12.33 -6.77
CA LYS A 4 -2.24 12.93 -7.94
C LYS A 4 -2.43 11.96 -9.10
N ILE A 5 -3.01 12.44 -10.18
CA ILE A 5 -3.08 11.71 -11.44
C ILE A 5 -1.91 12.23 -12.27
N VAL A 6 -1.02 11.33 -12.68
CA VAL A 6 0.06 11.66 -13.61
C VAL A 6 -0.26 11.00 -14.93
N GLN A 7 -0.46 11.80 -15.97
CA GLN A 7 -0.64 11.30 -17.32
C GLN A 7 0.67 11.39 -18.08
N TRP A 8 0.87 10.42 -18.96
CA TRP A 8 1.95 10.39 -19.93
C TRP A 8 1.32 10.13 -21.29
N GLY A 9 1.70 10.89 -22.30
CA GLY A 9 1.21 10.73 -23.66
C GLY A 9 2.33 10.90 -24.68
N ARG A 10 2.15 10.33 -25.87
CA ARG A 10 2.97 10.65 -27.05
C ARG A 10 2.18 11.61 -27.93
N GLY A 11 2.68 12.84 -28.04
CA GLY A 11 2.19 13.84 -28.98
C GLY A 11 3.11 13.96 -30.19
N ALA A 12 2.73 14.80 -31.15
CA ALA A 12 3.51 15.08 -32.35
C ALA A 12 4.91 15.67 -32.06
N GLN A 13 5.12 16.27 -30.87
CA GLN A 13 6.38 16.87 -30.42
C GLN A 13 7.16 16.03 -29.40
N GLY A 14 6.74 14.79 -29.14
CA GLY A 14 7.42 13.89 -28.19
C GLY A 14 6.55 13.44 -27.02
N MET A 15 7.20 12.97 -25.96
CA MET A 15 6.54 12.56 -24.73
C MET A 15 6.11 13.79 -23.94
N TRP A 16 4.84 13.87 -23.56
CA TRP A 16 4.33 14.91 -22.67
C TRP A 16 3.78 14.28 -21.40
N SER A 17 3.77 15.04 -20.30
CA SER A 17 3.18 14.63 -19.04
C SER A 17 2.43 15.77 -18.38
N GLN A 18 1.24 15.50 -17.83
CA GLN A 18 0.50 16.44 -16.99
C GLN A 18 0.18 15.82 -15.64
N ILE A 19 0.19 16.63 -14.58
CA ILE A 19 -0.12 16.17 -13.22
C ILE A 19 -1.34 16.94 -12.73
N VAL A 20 -2.44 16.23 -12.50
CA VAL A 20 -3.64 16.78 -11.86
C VAL A 20 -3.61 16.38 -10.39
N LYS A 21 -3.60 17.38 -9.50
CA LYS A 21 -3.62 17.19 -8.05
C LYS A 21 -5.03 17.44 -7.53
N CYS A 22 -5.51 16.52 -6.69
CA CYS A 22 -6.73 16.73 -5.94
C CYS A 22 -6.45 16.64 -4.44
N ILE A 23 -6.94 17.63 -3.70
CA ILE A 23 -6.91 17.65 -2.24
C ILE A 23 -8.36 17.65 -1.77
N ALA A 24 -8.75 16.63 -1.02
CA ALA A 24 -10.11 16.47 -0.54
C ALA A 24 -10.14 16.17 0.96
N HIS A 25 -11.11 16.74 1.66
CA HIS A 25 -11.45 16.43 3.04
C HIS A 25 -12.71 15.58 3.06
N LEU A 26 -12.68 14.46 3.78
CA LEU A 26 -13.83 13.59 3.99
C LEU A 26 -14.24 13.68 5.47
N SER A 27 -15.49 14.02 5.76
CA SER A 27 -16.06 14.01 7.10
C SER A 27 -17.41 13.29 7.13
N SER A 28 -17.79 12.82 8.31
CA SER A 28 -19.09 12.19 8.54
C SER A 28 -20.26 13.16 8.45
N GLU A 29 -20.02 14.45 8.75
CA GLU A 29 -21.06 15.49 8.83
C GLU A 29 -21.27 16.21 7.50
N TYR A 30 -20.19 16.43 6.74
CA TYR A 30 -20.20 17.27 5.54
C TYR A 30 -19.91 16.48 4.26
N GLY A 31 -19.78 15.15 4.34
CA GLY A 31 -19.41 14.33 3.19
C GLY A 31 -17.98 14.65 2.74
N MET A 32 -17.78 14.86 1.43
CA MET A 32 -16.46 15.12 0.88
C MET A 32 -16.40 16.43 0.12
N SER A 33 -15.42 17.28 0.43
CA SER A 33 -15.18 18.53 -0.29
C SER A 33 -13.69 18.69 -0.61
N GLY A 34 -13.36 19.42 -1.66
CA GLY A 34 -11.98 19.55 -2.08
C GLY A 34 -11.80 20.41 -3.30
N ARG A 35 -10.59 20.35 -3.87
CA ARG A 35 -10.24 21.06 -5.11
C ARG A 35 -9.40 20.21 -6.04
N PHE A 36 -9.58 20.43 -7.34
CA PHE A 36 -8.66 19.98 -8.38
C PHE A 36 -7.78 21.15 -8.84
N SER A 37 -6.50 20.88 -9.09
CA SER A 37 -5.54 21.86 -9.62
C SER A 37 -4.54 21.15 -10.52
N GLU A 38 -4.28 21.69 -11.70
CA GLU A 38 -3.17 21.25 -12.54
C GLU A 38 -1.83 21.75 -11.99
N VAL A 39 -0.82 20.89 -11.93
CA VAL A 39 0.50 21.27 -11.43
C VAL A 39 1.27 21.94 -12.56
N GLY A 40 1.29 23.27 -12.55
CA GLY A 40 1.95 24.09 -13.58
C GLY A 40 1.20 25.38 -13.88
N GLU A 41 -0.09 25.45 -13.55
CA GLU A 41 -0.91 26.66 -13.63
C GLU A 41 -1.10 27.32 -12.25
N ASP A 42 -1.40 28.62 -12.27
CA ASP A 42 -1.68 29.41 -11.07
C ASP A 42 -2.88 28.87 -10.30
N LEU A 43 -2.89 29.04 -8.97
CA LEU A 43 -3.98 28.59 -8.07
C LEU A 43 -5.37 29.16 -8.43
N ILE A 44 -5.41 30.14 -9.35
CA ILE A 44 -6.60 30.79 -9.87
C ILE A 44 -7.47 29.82 -10.69
N HIS A 45 -6.88 28.79 -11.31
CA HIS A 45 -7.61 27.78 -12.10
C HIS A 45 -8.02 26.54 -11.30
N ALA A 46 -7.90 26.59 -9.97
CA ALA A 46 -8.37 25.50 -9.12
C ALA A 46 -9.90 25.42 -9.11
N GLN A 47 -10.43 24.21 -9.25
CA GLN A 47 -11.88 23.99 -9.27
C GLN A 47 -12.34 23.29 -7.98
N ASP A 48 -13.20 23.96 -7.23
CA ASP A 48 -13.77 23.47 -5.98
C ASP A 48 -14.90 22.46 -6.26
N PHE A 49 -15.06 21.48 -5.36
CA PHE A 49 -16.20 20.56 -5.39
C PHE A 49 -16.70 20.23 -3.98
N ALA A 50 -17.97 19.85 -3.89
CA ALA A 50 -18.61 19.33 -2.68
C ALA A 50 -19.54 18.17 -3.04
N LEU A 51 -19.43 17.07 -2.30
CA LEU A 51 -20.18 15.84 -2.48
C LEU A 51 -20.91 15.51 -1.18
N MET A 52 -22.25 15.45 -1.28
CA MET A 52 -23.12 15.12 -0.14
C MET A 52 -22.85 13.70 0.36
N PRO A 53 -22.94 13.45 1.68
CA PRO A 53 -22.62 12.15 2.24
C PRO A 53 -23.57 11.08 1.72
N VAL A 54 -23.03 10.13 0.97
CA VAL A 54 -23.64 8.79 0.84
C VAL A 54 -23.15 8.04 2.07
N SER A 55 -24.03 7.48 2.91
CA SER A 55 -23.68 6.86 4.20
C SER A 55 -22.40 6.00 4.13
N HIS A 56 -21.23 6.61 4.40
CA HIS A 56 -19.95 5.94 4.21
C HIS A 56 -19.68 5.13 5.47
N ARG A 57 -19.72 3.80 5.34
CA ARG A 57 -19.29 2.91 6.42
C ARG A 57 -17.78 3.05 6.56
N LEU A 58 -17.32 3.65 7.65
CA LEU A 58 -15.91 3.60 8.06
C LEU A 58 -15.62 2.18 8.53
N GLU A 59 -15.00 1.38 7.66
CA GLU A 59 -14.53 0.05 8.04
C GLU A 59 -13.24 0.19 8.85
N SER A 60 -13.16 -0.53 9.97
CA SER A 60 -11.91 -0.68 10.71
C SER A 60 -10.96 -1.55 9.90
N LEU A 61 -9.78 -1.03 9.57
CA LEU A 61 -8.74 -1.80 8.89
C LEU A 61 -8.12 -2.77 9.89
N HIS A 62 -8.60 -4.02 9.92
CA HIS A 62 -8.05 -5.07 10.78
C HIS A 62 -6.56 -5.35 10.53
N SER A 63 -6.04 -5.03 9.35
CA SER A 63 -4.61 -4.95 9.09
C SER A 63 -4.29 -3.84 8.09
N PRO A 64 -3.88 -2.63 8.54
CA PRO A 64 -3.59 -1.52 7.64
C PRO A 64 -2.43 -1.82 6.70
N LEU A 65 -1.56 -2.79 7.01
CA LEU A 65 -0.43 -3.19 6.17
C LEU A 65 -0.75 -4.31 5.18
N HIS A 66 -1.90 -5.01 5.33
CA HIS A 66 -2.27 -6.14 4.48
C HIS A 66 -3.37 -5.78 3.47
N PRO A 67 -3.25 -6.20 2.19
CA PRO A 67 -2.04 -6.76 1.60
C PRO A 67 -0.97 -5.67 1.40
N LEU A 68 0.29 -6.09 1.24
CA LEU A 68 1.35 -5.18 0.78
C LEU A 68 1.05 -4.76 -0.67
N THR A 69 1.26 -3.47 -0.96
CA THR A 69 1.14 -2.89 -2.30
C THR A 69 2.36 -2.01 -2.60
N PRO A 70 2.64 -1.67 -3.87
CA PRO A 70 3.73 -0.75 -4.18
C PRO A 70 3.53 0.60 -3.47
N GLY A 71 4.62 1.24 -3.08
CA GLY A 71 4.56 2.46 -2.28
C GLY A 71 5.75 2.64 -1.34
N ARG A 72 5.66 3.67 -0.50
CA ARG A 72 6.64 3.99 0.55
C ARG A 72 6.02 3.78 1.92
N TYR A 73 6.77 3.16 2.82
CA TYR A 73 6.35 2.78 4.15
C TYR A 73 7.39 3.24 5.16
N GLU A 74 6.93 3.91 6.22
CA GLU A 74 7.73 4.30 7.36
C GLU A 74 7.28 3.44 8.55
N LEU A 75 8.21 2.68 9.10
CA LEU A 75 8.01 1.71 10.17
C LEU A 75 8.90 2.07 11.37
N ARG A 76 8.44 1.77 12.58
CA ARG A 76 9.25 1.89 13.79
C ARG A 76 8.90 0.79 14.77
N GLY A 77 9.89 0.25 15.45
CA GLY A 77 9.66 -0.74 16.50
C GLY A 77 10.97 -1.31 16.99
N ILE A 78 10.98 -2.61 17.25
CA ILE A 78 12.11 -3.27 17.88
C ILE A 78 12.53 -4.52 17.13
N THR A 79 13.81 -4.85 17.25
CA THR A 79 14.34 -6.18 17.00
C THR A 79 14.86 -6.75 18.31
N ILE A 80 14.68 -8.05 18.52
CA ILE A 80 15.08 -8.75 19.74
C ILE A 80 15.94 -9.92 19.31
N ALA A 81 17.21 -9.93 19.71
CA ALA A 81 18.11 -11.06 19.53
C ALA A 81 17.75 -12.20 20.48
N GLU A 82 18.13 -13.45 20.15
CA GLU A 82 17.85 -14.61 21.02
C GLU A 82 18.55 -14.53 22.38
N ASN A 83 19.63 -13.75 22.48
CA ASN A 83 20.28 -13.43 23.76
C ASN A 83 19.52 -12.36 24.58
N ALA A 84 18.30 -12.01 24.18
CA ALA A 84 17.40 -11.01 24.77
C ALA A 84 17.88 -9.55 24.67
N PHE A 85 18.88 -9.24 23.85
CA PHE A 85 19.22 -7.85 23.55
C PHE A 85 18.16 -7.22 22.63
N VAL A 86 17.76 -5.99 22.92
CA VAL A 86 16.71 -5.26 22.20
C VAL A 86 17.31 -4.05 21.50
N TYR A 87 17.03 -3.92 20.20
CA TYR A 87 17.39 -2.75 19.41
C TYR A 87 16.10 -2.06 18.95
N GLU A 88 15.97 -0.77 19.24
CA GLU A 88 14.91 0.03 18.66
C GLU A 88 15.32 0.47 17.25
N CYS A 89 14.43 0.37 16.27
CA CYS A 89 14.73 0.67 14.87
C CYS A 89 13.68 1.56 14.23
N ALA A 90 14.13 2.46 13.35
CA ALA A 90 13.31 3.15 12.37
C ALA A 90 13.66 2.63 10.98
N VAL A 91 12.65 2.24 10.19
CA VAL A 91 12.83 1.60 8.89
C VAL A 91 12.00 2.30 7.83
N ASN A 92 12.64 2.69 6.73
CA ASN A 92 12.00 3.23 5.54
C ASN A 92 12.07 2.19 4.43
N ILE A 93 10.93 1.87 3.83
CA ILE A 93 10.83 0.86 2.77
C ILE A 93 10.12 1.44 1.55
N THR A 94 10.65 1.17 0.38
CA THR A 94 10.00 1.39 -0.91
C THR A 94 9.75 0.06 -1.58
N LEU A 95 8.48 -0.23 -1.87
CA LEU A 95 8.02 -1.42 -2.60
C LEU A 95 7.73 -1.04 -4.05
N GLN A 96 8.39 -1.71 -4.99
CA GLN A 96 8.24 -1.48 -6.43
C GLN A 96 7.31 -2.52 -7.06
N GLU A 97 6.59 -2.16 -8.12
CA GLU A 97 5.62 -3.03 -8.78
C GLU A 97 6.21 -4.35 -9.34
N ASN A 98 7.51 -4.35 -9.65
CA ASN A 98 8.23 -5.54 -10.12
C ASN A 98 8.61 -6.53 -8.99
N GLY A 99 8.14 -6.31 -7.75
CA GLY A 99 8.44 -7.16 -6.60
C GLY A 99 9.76 -6.84 -5.90
N MET A 100 10.54 -5.85 -6.36
CA MET A 100 11.74 -5.40 -5.67
C MET A 100 11.42 -4.45 -4.51
N MET A 101 12.24 -4.50 -3.47
CA MET A 101 12.21 -3.51 -2.38
C MET A 101 13.58 -2.92 -2.10
N SER A 102 13.57 -1.68 -1.63
CA SER A 102 14.77 -0.96 -1.19
C SER A 102 14.43 0.01 -0.06
N GLY A 103 15.45 0.52 0.63
CA GLY A 103 15.25 1.53 1.65
C GLY A 103 16.40 1.58 2.64
N THR A 104 16.09 1.95 3.87
CA THR A 104 17.07 2.07 4.95
C THR A 104 16.51 1.66 6.30
N SER A 105 17.38 1.20 7.19
CA SER A 105 17.08 0.98 8.61
C SER A 105 18.10 1.73 9.46
N ARG A 106 17.66 2.26 10.60
CA ARG A 106 18.51 2.92 11.58
C ARG A 106 18.17 2.40 12.96
N GLU A 107 19.15 1.83 13.63
CA GLU A 107 19.06 1.51 15.06
C GLU A 107 19.16 2.79 15.89
N LEU A 108 18.26 2.97 16.84
CA LEU A 108 18.22 4.11 17.75
C LEU A 108 18.97 3.72 19.04
N PRO A 109 19.86 4.58 19.58
CA PRO A 109 20.06 6.01 19.30
C PRO A 109 21.14 6.32 18.24
N PHE A 110 21.62 5.33 17.49
CA PHE A 110 22.72 5.54 16.54
C PHE A 110 22.29 6.35 15.32
N THR A 111 23.25 7.07 14.74
CA THR A 111 23.04 7.87 13.52
C THR A 111 23.26 7.08 12.23
N GLN A 112 23.84 5.88 12.33
CA GLN A 112 24.17 5.05 11.19
C GLN A 112 22.89 4.57 10.48
N GLU A 113 22.73 5.00 9.24
CA GLU A 113 21.65 4.57 8.37
C GLU A 113 22.15 3.45 7.46
N CYS A 114 21.58 2.26 7.64
CA CYS A 114 21.99 1.04 6.98
C CYS A 114 21.10 0.78 5.77
N PRO A 115 21.67 0.63 4.56
CA PRO A 115 20.88 0.36 3.38
C PRO A 115 20.26 -1.05 3.46
N LEU A 116 19.05 -1.17 2.92
CA LEU A 116 18.39 -2.46 2.71
C LEU A 116 17.91 -2.63 1.27
N ALA A 117 17.94 -3.87 0.80
CA ALA A 117 17.45 -4.28 -0.51
C ALA A 117 16.96 -5.72 -0.49
N GLY A 118 15.93 -6.02 -1.26
CA GLY A 118 15.31 -7.34 -1.23
C GLY A 118 14.13 -7.49 -2.18
N MET A 119 13.26 -8.44 -1.86
CA MET A 119 12.04 -8.71 -2.59
C MET A 119 10.82 -8.61 -1.67
N TRP A 120 9.64 -8.42 -2.27
CA TRP A 120 8.38 -8.42 -1.56
C TRP A 120 7.29 -9.10 -2.38
N THR A 121 6.27 -9.56 -1.66
CA THR A 121 5.02 -10.10 -2.18
C THR A 121 3.87 -9.49 -1.40
N ARG A 122 2.63 -9.71 -1.84
CA ARG A 122 1.44 -9.24 -1.11
C ARG A 122 1.35 -9.74 0.34
N SER A 123 2.02 -10.85 0.66
CA SER A 123 1.97 -11.51 1.96
C SER A 123 3.18 -11.27 2.84
N GLY A 124 4.26 -10.67 2.33
CA GLY A 124 5.47 -10.50 3.11
C GLY A 124 6.65 -10.01 2.30
N LEU A 125 7.76 -9.76 3.00
CA LEU A 125 8.98 -9.21 2.46
C LEU A 125 10.21 -9.95 2.98
N ASN A 126 11.28 -9.94 2.19
CA ASN A 126 12.58 -10.49 2.53
C ASN A 126 13.69 -9.57 2.02
N TYR A 127 14.57 -9.13 2.90
CA TYR A 127 15.64 -8.20 2.53
C TYR A 127 16.95 -8.47 3.25
N LEU A 128 18.01 -7.98 2.64
CA LEU A 128 19.33 -7.89 3.23
C LEU A 128 19.51 -6.50 3.83
N LEU A 129 20.08 -6.45 5.02
CA LEU A 129 20.55 -5.23 5.68
C LEU A 129 22.07 -5.32 5.80
N GLN A 130 22.77 -4.25 5.41
CA GLN A 130 24.22 -4.14 5.62
C GLN A 130 24.52 -3.20 6.77
N TYR A 131 25.12 -3.73 7.83
CA TYR A 131 25.57 -3.00 9.00
C TYR A 131 27.11 -2.93 9.00
N GLU A 132 27.67 -1.78 9.34
CA GLU A 132 29.13 -1.62 9.42
C GLU A 132 29.55 -1.33 10.86
N MET A 133 30.40 -2.19 11.42
CA MET A 133 30.94 -2.08 12.77
C MET A 133 32.46 -2.13 12.72
N HIS A 134 33.13 -1.10 13.25
CA HIS A 134 34.60 -1.03 13.28
C HIS A 134 35.27 -1.22 11.90
N GLY A 135 34.63 -0.78 10.81
CA GLY A 135 35.12 -0.92 9.43
C GLY A 135 34.82 -2.29 8.78
N ASN A 136 34.19 -3.22 9.50
CA ASN A 136 33.74 -4.50 8.96
C ASN A 136 32.26 -4.44 8.60
N LYS A 137 31.93 -4.96 7.42
CA LYS A 137 30.55 -5.04 6.95
C LYS A 137 29.95 -6.40 7.30
N HIS A 138 28.83 -6.37 7.99
CA HIS A 138 28.03 -7.52 8.35
C HIS A 138 26.71 -7.47 7.59
N THR A 139 26.29 -8.60 7.05
CA THR A 139 25.03 -8.70 6.31
C THR A 139 24.04 -9.56 7.07
N TYR A 140 22.82 -9.07 7.19
CA TYR A 140 21.73 -9.74 7.90
C TYR A 140 20.54 -9.94 6.97
N ILE A 141 19.94 -11.12 7.02
CA ILE A 141 18.75 -11.50 6.28
C ILE A 141 17.55 -11.25 7.18
N TYR A 142 16.58 -10.48 6.71
CA TYR A 142 15.33 -10.19 7.38
C TYR A 142 14.17 -10.79 6.60
N PHE A 143 13.19 -11.31 7.33
CA PHE A 143 11.89 -11.75 6.84
C PHE A 143 10.80 -11.07 7.67
N GLY A 144 9.75 -10.60 7.02
CA GLY A 144 8.63 -9.95 7.69
C GLY A 144 7.31 -10.15 6.97
N THR A 145 6.24 -10.26 7.74
CA THR A 145 4.87 -10.39 7.24
C THR A 145 3.97 -9.35 7.90
N PRO A 146 2.95 -8.82 7.17
CA PRO A 146 1.94 -7.96 7.77
C PRO A 146 1.29 -8.63 8.97
N PHE A 147 1.30 -7.98 10.13
CA PHE A 147 0.66 -8.47 11.33
C PHE A 147 0.07 -7.29 12.11
N ARG A 148 -1.24 -7.37 12.41
CA ARG A 148 -2.00 -6.28 13.05
C ARG A 148 -1.73 -4.95 12.33
N SER A 149 -1.25 -3.94 13.06
CA SER A 149 -0.94 -2.58 12.59
C SER A 149 0.45 -2.43 11.96
N GLY A 150 1.18 -3.52 11.72
CA GLY A 150 2.60 -3.45 11.39
C GLY A 150 3.16 -4.67 10.68
N LEU A 151 4.44 -4.94 10.93
CA LEU A 151 5.24 -6.01 10.36
C LEU A 151 5.86 -6.83 11.48
N GLN A 152 5.78 -8.16 11.40
CA GLN A 152 6.44 -9.08 12.33
C GLN A 152 7.23 -10.13 11.57
N GLY A 153 8.36 -10.57 12.12
CA GLY A 153 9.11 -11.69 11.54
C GLY A 153 10.43 -11.94 12.24
N THR A 154 11.45 -12.32 11.47
CA THR A 154 12.73 -12.83 11.96
C THR A 154 13.90 -12.20 11.23
N TRP A 155 15.06 -12.24 11.86
CA TRP A 155 16.32 -11.83 11.25
C TRP A 155 17.46 -12.76 11.68
N GLN A 156 18.50 -12.85 10.85
CA GLN A 156 19.71 -13.60 11.17
C GLN A 156 20.90 -13.11 10.35
N ASN A 157 22.10 -13.28 10.86
CA ASN A 157 23.33 -13.06 10.10
C ASN A 157 23.36 -13.99 8.87
N SER A 158 23.68 -13.44 7.70
CA SER A 158 23.72 -14.20 6.44
C SER A 158 24.78 -15.30 6.44
N GLU A 159 25.85 -15.11 7.23
CA GLU A 159 26.98 -16.02 7.35
C GLU A 159 26.88 -16.94 8.56
N LEU A 160 25.77 -16.89 9.31
CA LEU A 160 25.62 -17.63 10.57
C LEU A 160 25.98 -19.13 10.42
N ARG A 161 25.54 -19.77 9.34
CA ARG A 161 25.84 -21.19 9.06
C ARG A 161 27.33 -21.47 8.86
N ALA A 162 28.08 -20.53 8.30
CA ALA A 162 29.52 -20.68 8.13
C ALA A 162 30.28 -20.42 9.44
N LEU A 163 29.71 -19.59 10.33
CA LEU A 163 30.30 -19.18 11.59
C LEU A 163 29.90 -20.07 12.77
N GLU A 164 28.85 -20.89 12.65
CA GLU A 164 28.28 -21.73 13.73
C GLU A 164 29.31 -22.60 14.46
N ASN A 165 30.32 -23.12 13.75
CA ASN A 165 31.36 -23.96 14.37
C ASN A 165 32.46 -23.18 15.10
N ASN A 166 32.52 -21.86 14.90
CA ASN A 166 33.57 -20.97 15.42
C ASN A 166 33.05 -19.99 16.48
N LEU A 167 31.73 -19.87 16.61
CA LEU A 167 31.08 -19.02 17.61
C LEU A 167 30.72 -19.85 18.84
N ASP A 168 30.88 -19.25 20.02
CA ASP A 168 30.27 -19.82 21.22
C ASP A 168 28.73 -19.68 21.16
N ALA A 169 28.04 -20.42 22.02
CA ALA A 169 26.58 -20.46 22.03
C ALA A 169 25.94 -19.07 22.26
N ARG A 170 26.60 -18.19 23.01
CA ARG A 170 26.08 -16.85 23.34
C ARG A 170 26.24 -15.89 22.17
N ALA A 171 27.36 -15.96 21.47
CA ALA A 171 27.63 -15.19 20.27
C ALA A 171 26.68 -15.65 19.14
N SER A 172 26.45 -16.95 18.97
CA SER A 172 25.47 -17.46 18.01
C SER A 172 24.05 -16.92 18.25
N GLN A 173 23.61 -16.84 19.51
CA GLN A 173 22.31 -16.26 19.90
C GLN A 173 22.22 -14.73 19.67
N ALA A 174 23.35 -14.03 19.56
CA ALA A 174 23.36 -12.61 19.24
C ALA A 174 23.14 -12.35 17.74
N GLU A 175 23.31 -13.36 16.90
CA GLU A 175 23.32 -13.24 15.43
C GLU A 175 21.99 -13.64 14.79
N ARG A 176 20.92 -13.79 15.58
CA ARG A 176 19.55 -14.06 15.10
C ARG A 176 18.51 -13.61 16.10
N GLY A 177 17.29 -13.41 15.61
CA GLY A 177 16.20 -12.98 16.47
C GLY A 177 14.89 -12.71 15.73
N ILE A 178 14.03 -11.96 16.41
CA ILE A 178 12.72 -11.54 15.91
C ILE A 178 12.65 -10.03 15.70
N LEU A 179 11.69 -9.59 14.90
CA LEU A 179 11.37 -8.18 14.71
C LEU A 179 9.88 -7.94 14.88
N GLU A 180 9.54 -6.76 15.39
CA GLU A 180 8.18 -6.24 15.46
C GLU A 180 8.20 -4.74 15.22
N PHE A 181 7.63 -4.32 14.09
CA PHE A 181 7.56 -2.92 13.68
C PHE A 181 6.12 -2.49 13.50
N GLN A 182 5.80 -1.28 13.94
CA GLN A 182 4.53 -0.62 13.72
C GLN A 182 4.59 0.27 12.47
N LEU A 183 3.50 0.29 11.70
CA LEU A 183 3.33 1.27 10.63
C LEU A 183 3.11 2.67 11.21
N LEU A 184 4.00 3.60 10.87
CA LEU A 184 3.82 5.02 11.17
C LEU A 184 3.12 5.74 10.00
N LYS A 185 3.56 5.45 8.77
CA LYS A 185 3.06 6.13 7.57
C LYS A 185 3.18 5.25 6.35
N ALA A 186 2.16 5.30 5.49
CA ALA A 186 2.18 4.65 4.18
C ALA A 186 1.76 5.64 3.09
N VAL A 187 2.49 5.63 1.98
CA VAL A 187 2.15 6.29 0.72
C VAL A 187 2.10 5.22 -0.35
N ARG A 188 0.90 4.78 -0.70
CA ARG A 188 0.68 3.68 -1.64
C ARG A 188 0.45 4.16 -3.07
N VAL A 189 0.92 3.38 -4.03
CA VAL A 189 0.65 3.60 -5.46
C VAL A 189 -0.65 2.88 -5.82
N TRP A 190 -1.62 3.68 -6.25
CA TRP A 190 -2.87 3.16 -6.79
C TRP A 190 -2.62 2.62 -8.21
N SER A 191 -3.30 1.57 -8.64
CA SER A 191 -3.37 1.10 -10.03
C SER A 191 -4.47 0.04 -10.13
N GLU A 192 -4.86 -0.33 -11.35
CA GLU A 192 -5.79 -1.43 -11.64
C GLU A 192 -5.44 -2.72 -10.85
N ALA A 193 -4.15 -3.07 -10.75
CA ALA A 193 -3.72 -4.29 -10.06
C ALA A 193 -4.00 -4.27 -8.53
N TYR A 194 -3.98 -3.08 -7.92
CA TYR A 194 -4.03 -2.92 -6.45
C TYR A 194 -5.28 -2.19 -5.96
N HIS A 195 -6.10 -1.61 -6.84
CA HIS A 195 -7.19 -0.71 -6.46
C HIS A 195 -8.21 -1.34 -5.50
N LYS A 196 -8.43 -2.66 -5.60
CA LYS A 196 -9.39 -3.47 -4.85
C LYS A 196 -8.92 -3.71 -3.41
N ASP A 197 -7.63 -3.52 -3.17
CA ASP A 197 -6.96 -3.72 -1.89
C ASP A 197 -7.06 -2.48 -1.00
N TYR A 198 -7.52 -1.37 -1.55
CA TYR A 198 -7.78 -0.16 -0.78
C TYR A 198 -9.09 -0.29 0.02
N PRO A 199 -9.22 0.40 1.16
CA PRO A 199 -10.41 0.34 2.01
C PRO A 199 -11.68 0.66 1.20
N ALA A 200 -12.78 -0.08 1.38
CA ALA A 200 -14.00 0.10 0.58
C ALA A 200 -14.47 1.56 0.55
N ALA A 201 -14.46 2.24 1.71
CA ALA A 201 -14.79 3.66 1.79
C ALA A 201 -13.89 4.56 0.92
N PHE A 202 -12.57 4.28 0.87
CA PHE A 202 -11.64 5.00 -0.01
C PHE A 202 -12.01 4.77 -1.48
N ARG A 203 -12.26 3.51 -1.85
CA ARG A 203 -12.63 3.11 -3.22
C ARG A 203 -13.89 3.83 -3.69
N GLU A 204 -14.95 3.82 -2.87
CA GLU A 204 -16.21 4.48 -3.17
C GLU A 204 -16.07 6.00 -3.27
N CYS A 205 -15.32 6.63 -2.35
CA CYS A 205 -15.08 8.06 -2.42
C CYS A 205 -14.35 8.45 -3.72
N VAL A 206 -13.31 7.71 -4.09
CA VAL A 206 -12.57 7.96 -5.33
C VAL A 206 -13.45 7.73 -6.56
N LYS A 207 -14.28 6.69 -6.57
CA LYS A 207 -15.26 6.43 -7.64
C LYS A 207 -16.27 7.58 -7.76
N LEU A 208 -16.83 8.05 -6.64
CA LEU A 208 -17.76 9.18 -6.61
C LEU A 208 -17.12 10.47 -7.14
N LEU A 209 -15.88 10.76 -6.72
CA LEU A 209 -15.12 11.91 -7.22
C LEU A 209 -14.98 11.88 -8.73
N LEU A 210 -14.56 10.74 -9.26
CA LEU A 210 -14.41 10.58 -10.70
C LEU A 210 -15.76 10.76 -11.41
N LEU A 211 -16.81 10.08 -10.97
CA LEU A 211 -18.13 10.21 -11.61
C LEU A 211 -18.70 11.63 -11.54
N ALA A 212 -18.52 12.33 -10.42
CA ALA A 212 -18.92 13.73 -10.29
C ALA A 212 -18.09 14.65 -11.20
N SER A 213 -16.77 14.45 -11.24
CA SER A 213 -15.89 15.17 -12.17
C SER A 213 -16.25 14.97 -13.63
N HIS A 214 -16.81 13.80 -13.99
CA HIS A 214 -17.31 13.58 -15.35
C HIS A 214 -18.56 14.39 -15.62
N ARG A 215 -19.52 14.34 -14.68
CA ARG A 215 -20.82 15.01 -14.81
C ARG A 215 -20.69 16.53 -14.91
N ASP A 216 -19.80 17.11 -14.11
CA ASP A 216 -19.64 18.56 -14.02
C ASP A 216 -18.50 19.08 -14.94
N GLU A 217 -18.01 18.23 -15.85
CA GLU A 217 -16.92 18.52 -16.80
C GLU A 217 -15.63 19.05 -16.15
N LEU A 218 -15.39 18.70 -14.87
CA LEU A 218 -14.23 19.15 -14.10
C LEU A 218 -12.91 18.56 -14.64
N LEU A 219 -12.99 17.35 -15.19
CA LEU A 219 -11.85 16.68 -15.83
C LEU A 219 -12.03 16.70 -17.35
N PRO A 220 -11.03 17.20 -18.11
CA PRO A 220 -11.06 17.16 -19.57
C PRO A 220 -11.42 15.80 -20.15
N ASN A 221 -12.28 15.77 -21.18
CA ASN A 221 -12.83 14.53 -21.71
C ASN A 221 -11.78 13.48 -22.13
N HIS A 222 -10.63 13.93 -22.62
CA HIS A 222 -9.54 13.05 -23.03
C HIS A 222 -8.90 12.28 -21.86
N LEU A 223 -9.03 12.78 -20.61
CA LEU A 223 -8.53 12.11 -19.40
C LEU A 223 -9.30 10.86 -19.03
N TRP A 224 -10.59 10.78 -19.38
CA TRP A 224 -11.44 9.63 -19.03
C TRP A 224 -10.90 8.32 -19.57
N SER A 225 -10.36 8.33 -20.79
CA SER A 225 -9.71 7.15 -21.38
C SER A 225 -8.52 6.64 -20.55
N SER A 226 -7.71 7.57 -20.03
CA SER A 226 -6.53 7.26 -19.21
C SER A 226 -6.94 6.82 -17.81
N ILE A 227 -7.97 7.44 -17.23
CA ILE A 227 -8.52 7.07 -15.92
C ILE A 227 -9.12 5.67 -15.98
N VAL A 228 -9.92 5.35 -17.00
CA VAL A 228 -10.49 4.01 -17.21
C VAL A 228 -9.38 2.98 -17.42
N SER A 229 -8.37 3.30 -18.24
CA SER A 229 -7.23 2.40 -18.44
C SER A 229 -6.43 2.17 -17.16
N TYR A 230 -6.28 3.20 -16.30
CA TYR A 230 -5.52 3.11 -15.07
C TYR A 230 -6.28 2.45 -13.91
N CYS A 231 -7.59 2.68 -13.81
CA CYS A 231 -8.44 2.09 -12.80
C CYS A 231 -8.93 0.69 -13.20
N GLY A 232 -8.91 0.34 -14.48
CA GLY A 232 -9.56 -0.86 -14.99
C GLY A 232 -11.07 -0.70 -15.16
N TYR A 233 -11.63 -1.37 -16.18
CA TYR A 233 -13.06 -1.31 -16.50
C TYR A 233 -13.95 -1.85 -15.36
N ASP A 234 -13.50 -2.93 -14.71
CA ASP A 234 -14.24 -3.61 -13.64
C ASP A 234 -14.50 -2.72 -12.42
N TRP A 235 -13.68 -1.69 -12.22
CA TRP A 235 -13.84 -0.71 -11.15
C TRP A 235 -15.18 0.01 -11.19
N PHE A 236 -15.63 0.38 -12.40
CA PHE A 236 -16.86 1.15 -12.60
C PHE A 236 -18.09 0.25 -12.74
N CYS A 237 -17.91 -1.04 -13.07
CA CYS A 237 -19.00 -1.94 -13.43
C CYS A 237 -19.43 -2.93 -12.33
N SER A 238 -18.62 -3.12 -11.29
CA SER A 238 -18.78 -4.27 -10.38
C SER A 238 -20.08 -4.32 -9.54
N ASP A 239 -20.75 -3.19 -9.33
CA ASP A 239 -22.01 -3.15 -8.55
C ASP A 239 -23.25 -3.28 -9.44
N LEU A 240 -23.18 -2.80 -10.69
CA LEU A 240 -24.29 -2.86 -11.63
C LEU A 240 -24.54 -4.30 -12.11
N GLN A 241 -23.48 -5.09 -12.30
CA GLN A 241 -23.62 -6.50 -12.67
C GLN A 241 -24.10 -7.39 -11.52
N LYS A 242 -23.78 -7.05 -10.27
CA LYS A 242 -24.29 -7.78 -9.10
C LYS A 242 -25.77 -7.52 -8.83
N SER A 243 -26.27 -6.33 -9.15
CA SER A 243 -27.70 -6.03 -9.06
C SER A 243 -28.52 -6.57 -10.25
N LEU A 244 -27.85 -6.84 -11.39
CA LEU A 244 -28.45 -7.40 -12.60
C LEU A 244 -28.32 -8.92 -12.72
N ALA A 245 -27.59 -9.60 -11.83
CA ALA A 245 -27.58 -11.06 -11.79
C ALA A 245 -28.97 -11.56 -11.34
N PRO A 246 -29.72 -12.30 -12.16
CA PRO A 246 -30.98 -12.87 -11.73
C PRO A 246 -30.72 -13.86 -10.60
N ASN A 247 -31.53 -13.79 -9.54
CA ASN A 247 -31.63 -14.80 -8.49
C ASN A 247 -32.17 -16.11 -9.10
N GLU A 248 -31.41 -16.79 -9.94
CA GLU A 248 -31.71 -18.15 -10.36
C GLU A 248 -31.00 -19.13 -9.43
N ALA A 249 -31.69 -19.49 -8.34
CA ALA A 249 -31.70 -20.83 -7.74
C ALA A 249 -32.32 -20.80 -6.33
N LYS A 250 -33.64 -20.64 -6.24
CA LYS A 250 -34.46 -21.18 -5.14
C LYS A 250 -35.89 -21.40 -5.60
N GLU A 251 -36.10 -22.38 -6.48
CA GLU A 251 -37.41 -23.04 -6.62
C GLU A 251 -37.22 -24.37 -7.35
N SER A 252 -36.97 -25.43 -6.59
CA SER A 252 -37.29 -26.80 -7.00
C SER A 252 -37.39 -27.68 -5.75
N ASP A 253 -38.35 -27.34 -4.89
CA ASP A 253 -38.94 -28.31 -3.97
C ASP A 253 -40.45 -28.26 -4.19
N ILE A 254 -40.92 -28.92 -5.25
CA ILE A 254 -42.32 -29.33 -5.38
C ILE A 254 -42.33 -30.83 -5.68
N GLU A 255 -42.66 -31.55 -4.61
CA GLU A 255 -43.44 -32.79 -4.54
C GLU A 255 -43.67 -33.57 -5.84
N ALA A 256 -43.15 -34.79 -5.88
CA ALA A 256 -43.93 -35.97 -6.28
C ALA A 256 -43.11 -37.24 -5.99
N LEU A 257 -43.57 -38.09 -5.06
CA LEU A 257 -43.74 -39.54 -5.24
C LEU A 257 -43.90 -40.28 -3.89
N GLN A 258 -45.16 -40.48 -3.51
CA GLN A 258 -45.72 -41.64 -2.78
C GLN A 258 -47.20 -41.66 -3.23
N VAL A 259 -47.86 -42.69 -3.74
CA VAL A 259 -47.92 -44.17 -3.56
C VAL A 259 -48.99 -44.62 -4.62
N PRO A 260 -49.02 -45.87 -5.17
CA PRO A 260 -49.15 -47.14 -4.45
C PRO A 260 -47.93 -48.04 -4.50
#